data_AF-A0A1E5P1C9-F1
#
_entry.id   AF-A0A1E5P1C9-F1
#
_cell.length_a   1.000
_cell.length_b   1.000
_cell.length_c   1.000
_cell.angle_alpha   90.00
_cell.angle_beta   90.00
_cell.angle_gamma   90.00
#
_symmetry.space_group_name_H-M   'P 1'
#
loop_
_entity.id
_entity.type
_entity.pdbx_description
1 polymer ?
#
loop_
_entity_poly.entity_id
_entity_poly.type
_entity_poly.pdbx_seq_one_letter_code
_entity_poly.pdbx_strand_id
1 'polypeptide(L)'
;MELWLKHLDHNRPGAERAELPLILEIALAQGFKFAANRRRRHPNTNEETREFMVQQAEILLARSRYWYSQLTIIHALCLWELPDSPGRSPTGYSDTPRVDASQAVTRWLGIAGSKRDPRSRKPGDFTSDGRERLHPFVAEAAELAALALETGHPERYLWIDEKGAMDSVGSTPANPSDYRKHNLWIPPSVGWSTLHPRAQQLLADVLLLLNLAERDGAPDEVDERLERANRTDLPPCLTKGREPLHPDRTVGMADDAPPGSTCLRDCPFEMCPYPAKGQQPRAELQETFCRQQQALLRTKPTRHRAPWQDMPRKELVRFWGTMARRSRTRAE
;
A
#
# COMPACT_ATOMS: atom_id res chain seq x y z
N MET A 1 8.48 5.38 -20.82
CA MET A 1 8.71 5.18 -19.38
C MET A 1 9.93 5.98 -18.90
N GLU A 2 11.11 5.85 -19.52
CA GLU A 2 12.29 6.68 -19.18
C GLU A 2 12.00 8.19 -19.17
N LEU A 3 11.21 8.69 -20.14
CA LEU A 3 10.81 10.11 -20.19
C LEU A 3 10.08 10.55 -18.92
N TRP A 4 9.21 9.71 -18.35
CA TRP A 4 8.51 9.98 -17.11
C TRP A 4 9.44 9.92 -15.90
N LEU A 5 10.37 8.95 -15.86
CA LEU A 5 11.35 8.83 -14.77
C LEU A 5 12.37 9.98 -14.74
N LYS A 6 12.60 10.66 -15.88
CA LYS A 6 13.40 11.88 -15.95
C LYS A 6 12.76 13.05 -15.20
N HIS A 7 11.43 13.11 -15.06
CA HIS A 7 10.76 14.16 -14.29
C HIS A 7 10.85 13.98 -12.76
N LEU A 8 11.32 12.81 -12.31
CA LEU A 8 11.66 12.57 -10.90
C LEU A 8 13.12 12.91 -10.57
N ASP A 9 13.92 13.29 -11.56
CA ASP A 9 15.33 13.66 -11.37
C ASP A 9 15.47 15.15 -11.06
N HIS A 10 15.62 15.48 -9.77
CA HIS A 10 15.81 16.85 -9.32
C HIS A 10 17.19 17.44 -9.70
N ASN A 11 18.14 16.62 -10.17
CA ASN A 11 19.45 17.08 -10.65
C ASN A 11 19.47 17.34 -12.15
N ARG A 12 18.34 17.24 -12.84
CA ARG A 12 18.24 17.49 -14.28
C ARG A 12 18.57 18.97 -14.57
N PRO A 13 19.37 19.27 -15.62
CA PRO A 13 19.64 20.64 -16.02
C PRO A 13 18.35 21.41 -16.31
N GLY A 14 18.15 22.53 -15.60
CA GLY A 14 16.96 23.38 -15.73
C GLY A 14 15.76 22.99 -14.85
N ALA A 15 15.84 21.89 -14.08
CA ALA A 15 14.79 21.53 -13.13
C ALA A 15 14.98 22.29 -11.80
N GLU A 16 13.95 23.00 -11.34
CA GLU A 16 13.95 23.63 -10.02
C GLU A 16 13.59 22.63 -8.89
N ARG A 17 12.82 21.60 -9.23
CA ARG A 17 12.34 20.52 -8.33
C ARG A 17 11.97 19.27 -9.14
N ALA A 18 11.69 18.16 -8.47
CA ALA A 18 10.97 17.05 -9.12
C ALA A 18 9.61 17.55 -9.63
N GLU A 19 9.40 17.48 -10.95
CA GLU A 19 8.27 18.12 -11.63
C GLU A 19 7.03 17.23 -11.72
N LEU A 20 7.18 15.93 -11.49
CA LEU A 20 6.08 14.98 -11.62
C LEU A 20 5.10 15.12 -10.42
N PRO A 21 3.80 15.37 -10.64
CA PRO A 21 2.79 15.28 -9.58
C PRO A 21 2.80 13.91 -8.89
N LEU A 22 2.50 13.88 -7.58
CA LEU A 22 2.48 12.63 -6.80
C LEU A 22 1.45 11.65 -7.33
N ILE A 23 0.30 12.12 -7.81
CA ILE A 23 -0.72 11.24 -8.41
C ILE A 23 -0.18 10.47 -9.63
N LEU A 24 0.70 11.09 -10.44
CA LEU A 24 1.33 10.43 -11.58
C LEU A 24 2.46 9.49 -11.14
N GLU A 25 3.22 9.85 -10.10
CA GLU A 25 4.22 8.96 -9.48
C GLU A 25 3.56 7.65 -9.01
N ILE A 26 2.39 7.75 -8.36
CA ILE A 26 1.58 6.62 -7.91
C ILE A 26 1.12 5.77 -9.09
N ALA A 27 0.55 6.39 -10.13
CA ALA A 27 0.06 5.68 -11.31
C ALA A 27 1.17 4.88 -12.02
N LEU A 28 2.38 5.45 -12.12
CA LEU A 28 3.54 4.75 -12.64
C LEU A 28 3.90 3.52 -11.79
N ALA A 29 3.95 3.68 -10.47
CA ALA A 29 4.25 2.59 -9.56
C ALA A 29 3.24 1.44 -9.69
N GLN A 30 1.94 1.77 -9.77
CA GLN A 30 0.89 0.78 -10.01
C GLN A 30 1.09 0.04 -11.33
N GLY A 31 1.47 0.75 -12.41
CA GLY A 31 1.80 0.15 -13.69
C GLY A 31 2.89 -0.92 -13.59
N PHE A 32 3.97 -0.66 -12.84
CA PHE A 32 5.01 -1.68 -12.57
C PHE A 32 4.45 -2.86 -11.79
N LYS A 33 3.64 -2.65 -10.75
CA LYS A 33 3.01 -3.74 -9.97
C LYS A 33 2.08 -4.61 -10.82
N PHE A 34 1.29 -4.01 -11.72
CA PHE A 34 0.46 -4.76 -12.68
C PHE A 34 1.29 -5.56 -13.69
N ALA A 35 2.38 -4.98 -14.19
CA ALA A 35 3.30 -5.69 -15.09
C ALA A 35 3.99 -6.87 -14.37
N ALA A 36 4.41 -6.67 -13.12
CA ALA A 36 5.08 -7.68 -12.30
C ALA A 36 4.18 -8.86 -11.93
N ASN A 37 2.86 -8.68 -11.91
CA ASN A 37 1.92 -9.77 -11.65
C ASN A 37 1.88 -10.86 -12.74
N ARG A 38 2.53 -10.63 -13.87
CA ARG A 38 2.61 -11.60 -14.98
C ARG A 38 3.78 -12.56 -14.76
N ARG A 39 3.52 -13.87 -14.79
CA ARG A 39 4.56 -14.92 -14.71
C ARG A 39 5.30 -15.04 -16.05
N ARG A 40 6.44 -15.73 -16.11
CA ARG A 40 7.26 -15.88 -17.34
C ARG A 40 6.47 -16.45 -18.51
N ARG A 41 5.54 -17.37 -18.26
CA ARG A 41 4.69 -18.00 -19.30
C ARG A 41 3.48 -17.15 -19.73
N HIS A 42 3.32 -15.94 -19.21
CA HIS A 42 2.23 -15.06 -19.61
C HIS A 42 2.46 -14.52 -21.04
N PRO A 43 1.44 -14.48 -21.93
CA PRO A 43 1.62 -14.07 -23.34
C PRO A 43 2.26 -12.69 -23.53
N ASN A 44 1.98 -11.77 -22.62
CA ASN A 44 2.51 -10.41 -22.63
C ASN A 44 3.79 -10.24 -21.78
N THR A 45 4.61 -11.29 -21.68
CA THR A 45 5.88 -11.27 -20.94
C THR A 45 7.03 -11.63 -21.86
N ASN A 46 8.07 -10.79 -21.84
CA ASN A 46 9.35 -10.99 -22.52
C ASN A 46 10.47 -10.83 -21.48
N GLU A 47 11.48 -11.70 -21.51
CA GLU A 47 12.57 -11.74 -20.53
C GLU A 47 13.46 -10.50 -20.58
N GLU A 48 13.88 -10.05 -21.77
CA GLU A 48 14.63 -8.80 -21.94
C GLU A 48 13.85 -7.59 -21.42
N THR A 49 12.54 -7.57 -21.67
CA THR A 49 11.66 -6.51 -21.17
C THR A 49 11.51 -6.58 -19.65
N ARG A 50 11.53 -7.77 -19.04
CA ARG A 50 11.46 -7.94 -17.58
C ARG A 50 12.70 -7.36 -16.90
N GLU A 51 13.89 -7.68 -17.39
CA GLU A 51 15.14 -7.14 -16.81
C GLU A 51 15.17 -5.61 -16.89
N PHE A 52 14.81 -5.06 -18.05
CA PHE A 52 14.66 -3.62 -18.20
C PHE A 52 13.63 -3.04 -17.21
N MET A 53 12.46 -3.65 -17.07
CA MET A 53 11.43 -3.17 -16.13
C MET A 53 11.89 -3.23 -14.66
N VAL A 54 12.64 -4.26 -14.26
CA VAL A 54 13.21 -4.38 -12.92
C VAL A 54 14.17 -3.22 -12.65
N GLN A 55 15.11 -2.95 -13.58
CA GLN A 55 16.05 -1.84 -13.43
C GLN A 55 15.32 -0.50 -13.30
N GLN A 56 14.29 -0.28 -14.11
CA GLN A 56 13.53 0.96 -14.08
C GLN A 56 12.64 1.09 -12.83
N ALA A 57 12.16 -0.03 -12.28
CA ALA A 57 11.48 -0.06 -11.00
C ALA A 57 12.44 0.28 -9.84
N GLU A 58 13.69 -0.20 -9.85
CA GLU A 58 14.70 0.18 -8.86
C GLU A 58 15.07 1.68 -8.98
N ILE A 59 15.14 2.23 -10.19
CA ILE A 59 15.31 3.68 -10.41
C ILE A 59 14.13 4.47 -9.85
N LEU A 60 12.90 4.02 -10.11
CA LEU A 60 11.69 4.64 -9.56
C LEU A 60 11.68 4.56 -8.03
N LEU A 61 12.00 3.40 -7.44
CA LEU A 61 12.09 3.23 -6.00
C LEU A 61 13.10 4.21 -5.39
N ALA A 62 14.26 4.37 -6.02
CA ALA A 62 15.29 5.30 -5.58
C ALA A 62 14.84 6.76 -5.60
N ARG A 63 14.07 7.16 -6.62
CA ARG A 63 13.65 8.55 -6.83
C ARG A 63 12.29 8.89 -6.21
N SER A 64 11.48 7.88 -5.91
CA SER A 64 10.13 8.04 -5.39
C SER A 64 10.13 8.79 -4.07
N ARG A 65 9.26 9.79 -3.98
CA ARG A 65 9.11 10.62 -2.78
C ARG A 65 8.06 10.01 -1.86
N TYR A 66 7.01 9.45 -2.44
CA TYR A 66 5.81 9.04 -1.73
C TYR A 66 5.86 7.59 -1.24
N TRP A 67 5.47 7.39 0.01
CA TRP A 67 5.52 6.09 0.68
C TRP A 67 4.68 5.03 -0.05
N TYR A 68 3.55 5.40 -0.66
CA TYR A 68 2.68 4.44 -1.34
C TYR A 68 3.30 3.97 -2.66
N SER A 69 4.01 4.85 -3.37
CA SER A 69 4.81 4.49 -4.54
C SER A 69 5.91 3.51 -4.16
N GLN A 70 6.64 3.77 -3.07
CA GLN A 70 7.68 2.89 -2.54
C GLN A 70 7.13 1.50 -2.19
N LEU A 71 6.05 1.44 -1.41
CA LEU A 71 5.36 0.19 -1.08
C LEU A 71 4.96 -0.58 -2.35
N THR A 72 4.35 0.11 -3.31
CA THR A 72 3.86 -0.48 -4.55
C THR A 72 4.99 -1.06 -5.40
N ILE A 73 6.14 -0.37 -5.45
CA ILE A 73 7.32 -0.87 -6.17
C ILE A 73 7.99 -2.03 -5.45
N ILE A 74 8.05 -2.03 -4.11
CA ILE A 74 8.53 -3.20 -3.35
C ILE A 74 7.68 -4.44 -3.66
N HIS A 75 6.35 -4.29 -3.73
CA HIS A 75 5.48 -5.39 -4.17
C HIS A 75 5.81 -5.85 -5.59
N ALA A 76 6.06 -4.92 -6.52
CA ALA A 76 6.42 -5.25 -7.90
C ALA A 76 7.74 -6.02 -7.99
N LEU A 77 8.79 -5.53 -7.32
CA LEU A 77 10.10 -6.16 -7.25
C LEU A 77 10.02 -7.56 -6.62
N CYS A 78 9.23 -7.72 -5.56
CA CYS A 78 8.98 -9.02 -4.96
C CYS A 78 8.41 -10.03 -5.97
N LEU A 79 7.44 -9.63 -6.79
CA LEU A 79 6.84 -10.51 -7.79
C LEU A 79 7.83 -10.89 -8.91
N TRP A 80 8.77 -10.02 -9.24
CA TRP A 80 9.85 -10.32 -10.18
C TRP A 80 11.00 -11.13 -9.59
N GLU A 81 11.22 -11.14 -8.28
CA GLU A 81 12.22 -12.03 -7.67
C GLU A 81 11.69 -13.46 -7.46
N LEU A 82 10.38 -13.66 -7.48
CA LEU A 82 9.80 -14.99 -7.27
C LEU A 82 10.17 -15.99 -8.39
N PRO A 83 10.54 -17.24 -8.03
CA PRO A 83 10.85 -18.27 -9.00
C PRO A 83 9.56 -18.86 -9.61
N ASP A 84 9.49 -18.85 -10.95
CA ASP A 84 8.31 -19.31 -11.71
C ASP A 84 7.96 -20.80 -11.53
N SER A 85 8.93 -21.63 -11.14
CA SER A 85 8.74 -23.08 -10.94
C SER A 85 8.48 -23.40 -9.47
N PRO A 86 7.27 -23.81 -9.07
CA PRO A 86 7.03 -24.34 -7.73
C PRO A 86 7.60 -25.76 -7.66
N GLY A 87 8.61 -25.96 -6.82
CA GLY A 87 9.08 -27.29 -6.44
C GLY A 87 10.39 -27.73 -7.05
N ARG A 88 11.46 -27.57 -6.27
CA ARG A 88 12.28 -28.74 -5.93
C ARG A 88 12.27 -28.87 -4.41
N SER A 89 11.61 -29.91 -3.92
CA SER A 89 11.67 -30.33 -2.52
C SER A 89 13.12 -30.63 -2.09
N PRO A 90 13.41 -30.76 -0.77
CA PRO A 90 14.75 -30.65 -0.16
C PRO A 90 15.80 -31.70 -0.54
N THR A 91 15.52 -32.60 -1.50
CA THR A 91 16.36 -33.76 -1.83
C THR A 91 16.83 -33.81 -3.28
N GLY A 92 16.61 -32.74 -4.06
CA GLY A 92 17.19 -32.62 -5.39
C GLY A 92 17.92 -31.31 -5.51
N TYR A 93 19.24 -31.37 -5.75
CA TYR A 93 20.13 -30.25 -6.06
C TYR A 93 19.54 -29.31 -7.14
N SER A 94 18.66 -28.36 -6.78
CA SER A 94 18.32 -27.24 -7.65
C SER A 94 19.47 -26.24 -7.57
N ASP A 95 20.19 -26.12 -8.67
CA ASP A 95 21.35 -25.25 -8.87
C ASP A 95 20.99 -23.75 -8.95
N THR A 96 19.72 -23.40 -8.69
CA THR A 96 19.27 -22.01 -8.61
C THR A 96 19.45 -21.54 -7.16
N PRO A 97 20.33 -20.54 -6.90
CA PRO A 97 20.50 -20.02 -5.56
C PRO A 97 19.15 -19.50 -5.05
N ARG A 98 18.73 -19.97 -3.87
CA ARG A 98 17.61 -19.36 -3.15
C ARG A 98 17.97 -17.89 -2.96
N VAL A 99 17.18 -16.99 -3.54
CA VAL A 99 17.30 -15.56 -3.26
C VAL A 99 17.18 -15.40 -1.75
N ASP A 100 18.19 -14.81 -1.13
CA ASP A 100 18.11 -14.45 0.28
C ASP A 100 17.09 -13.32 0.40
N ALA A 101 15.87 -13.68 0.81
CA ALA A 101 14.74 -12.76 0.92
C ALA A 101 15.08 -11.55 1.80
N SER A 102 15.87 -11.76 2.86
CA SER A 102 16.33 -10.70 3.76
C SER A 102 17.28 -9.75 3.06
N GLN A 103 18.21 -10.27 2.24
CA GLN A 103 19.14 -9.45 1.47
C GLN A 103 18.41 -8.62 0.40
N ALA A 104 17.46 -9.22 -0.32
CA ALA A 104 16.68 -8.52 -1.34
C ALA A 104 15.87 -7.36 -0.73
N VAL A 105 15.17 -7.62 0.38
CA VAL A 105 14.40 -6.59 1.08
C VAL A 105 15.29 -5.51 1.68
N THR A 106 16.42 -5.87 2.28
CA THR A 106 17.40 -4.90 2.79
C THR A 106 17.91 -3.98 1.68
N ARG A 107 18.19 -4.53 0.49
CA ARG A 107 18.58 -3.76 -0.70
C ARG A 107 17.48 -2.75 -1.08
N TRP A 108 16.23 -3.20 -1.20
CA TRP A 108 15.11 -2.35 -1.59
C TRP A 108 14.83 -1.23 -0.59
N LEU A 109 14.85 -1.53 0.71
CA LEU A 109 14.72 -0.53 1.75
C LEU A 109 15.87 0.48 1.75
N GLY A 110 17.09 0.02 1.47
CA GLY A 110 18.26 0.90 1.36
C GLY A 110 18.20 1.86 0.17
N ILE A 111 17.54 1.47 -0.94
CA ILE A 111 17.37 2.34 -2.10
C ILE A 111 16.11 3.20 -2.02
N ALA A 112 15.04 2.78 -1.34
CA ALA A 112 13.77 3.49 -1.29
C ALA A 112 13.93 4.97 -0.87
N GLY A 113 13.60 5.88 -1.79
CA GLY A 113 13.73 7.32 -1.58
C GLY A 113 15.15 7.86 -1.41
N SER A 114 16.19 7.03 -1.58
CA SER A 114 17.60 7.43 -1.38
C SER A 114 18.07 8.58 -2.29
N LYS A 115 17.40 8.78 -3.43
CA LYS A 115 17.66 9.85 -4.41
C LYS A 115 16.47 10.81 -4.56
N ARG A 116 15.54 10.81 -3.60
CA ARG A 116 14.39 11.73 -3.61
C ARG A 116 14.86 13.18 -3.44
N ASP A 117 14.10 14.12 -3.99
CA ASP A 117 14.40 15.56 -3.90
C ASP A 117 14.56 15.98 -2.43
N PRO A 118 15.72 16.53 -2.00
CA PRO A 118 15.91 16.97 -0.62
C PRO A 118 14.86 17.98 -0.16
N ARG A 119 14.27 18.75 -1.08
CA ARG A 119 13.21 19.74 -0.79
C ARG A 119 11.86 19.09 -0.47
N SER A 120 11.64 17.83 -0.85
CA SER A 120 10.39 17.12 -0.52
C SER A 120 10.37 16.59 0.91
N ARG A 121 11.51 16.61 1.62
CA ARG A 121 11.63 16.12 2.99
C ARG A 121 10.87 17.03 3.95
N LYS A 122 10.11 16.44 4.87
CA LYS A 122 9.28 17.19 5.82
C LYS A 122 9.89 17.17 7.23
N PRO A 123 9.58 18.17 8.09
CA PRO A 123 9.92 18.10 9.51
C PRO A 123 9.31 16.84 10.13
N GLY A 124 10.14 16.02 10.79
CA GLY A 124 9.74 14.71 11.32
C GLY A 124 10.19 13.52 10.47
N ASP A 125 10.74 13.77 9.27
CA ASP A 125 11.32 12.72 8.42
C ASP A 125 12.62 12.12 8.93
N PHE A 126 13.23 12.76 9.92
CA PHE A 126 14.48 12.33 10.51
C PHE A 126 14.25 11.86 11.94
N THR A 127 14.96 10.80 12.29
CA THR A 127 15.14 10.37 13.67
C THR A 127 16.07 11.34 14.41
N SER A 128 16.15 11.22 15.74
CA SER A 128 16.98 12.08 16.58
C SER A 128 18.48 11.98 16.26
N ASP A 129 18.92 10.89 15.62
CA ASP A 129 20.31 10.69 15.20
C ASP A 129 20.60 11.20 13.77
N GLY A 130 19.64 11.88 13.14
CA GLY A 130 19.77 12.45 11.81
C GLY A 130 19.55 11.46 10.67
N ARG A 131 19.24 10.19 10.95
CA ARG A 131 18.86 9.22 9.91
C ARG A 131 17.42 9.41 9.48
N GLU A 132 17.19 9.29 8.19
CA GLU A 132 15.86 9.31 7.60
C GLU A 132 15.04 8.13 8.11
N ARG A 133 13.82 8.41 8.59
CA ARG A 133 12.92 7.40 9.13
C ARG A 133 12.29 6.63 7.97
N LEU A 134 12.27 5.30 8.09
CA LEU A 134 11.51 4.47 7.17
C LEU A 134 10.01 4.58 7.47
N HIS A 135 9.19 4.81 6.44
CA HIS A 135 7.74 4.88 6.61
C HIS A 135 7.17 3.52 7.10
N PRO A 136 6.33 3.48 8.16
CA PRO A 136 5.89 2.22 8.75
C PRO A 136 5.18 1.25 7.80
N PHE A 137 4.38 1.76 6.84
CA PHE A 137 3.74 0.90 5.84
C PHE A 137 4.75 0.32 4.83
N VAL A 138 5.80 1.07 4.50
CA VAL A 138 6.86 0.60 3.60
C VAL A 138 7.67 -0.49 4.28
N ALA A 139 8.01 -0.30 5.57
CA ALA A 139 8.67 -1.31 6.39
C ALA A 139 7.87 -2.61 6.46
N GLU A 140 6.58 -2.54 6.79
CA GLU A 140 5.73 -3.73 6.88
C GLU A 140 5.54 -4.42 5.53
N ALA A 141 5.38 -3.65 4.45
CA ALA A 141 5.29 -4.22 3.10
C ALA A 141 6.56 -4.97 2.69
N ALA A 142 7.74 -4.46 3.06
CA ALA A 142 9.02 -5.12 2.87
C ALA A 142 9.08 -6.46 3.65
N GLU A 143 8.68 -6.47 4.91
CA GLU A 143 8.61 -7.70 5.71
C GLU A 143 7.63 -8.73 5.12
N LEU A 144 6.49 -8.28 4.61
CA LEU A 144 5.53 -9.14 3.92
C LEU A 144 6.07 -9.66 2.58
N ALA A 145 6.86 -8.86 1.87
CA ALA A 145 7.57 -9.28 0.67
C ALA A 145 8.62 -10.35 0.97
N ALA A 146 9.37 -10.24 2.06
CA ALA A 146 10.28 -11.30 2.49
C ALA A 146 9.54 -12.62 2.71
N LEU A 147 8.41 -12.58 3.43
CA LEU A 147 7.57 -13.77 3.64
C LEU A 147 7.01 -14.35 2.33
N ALA A 148 6.65 -13.51 1.36
CA ALA A 148 6.23 -13.95 0.04
C ALA A 148 7.36 -14.71 -0.68
N LEU A 149 8.59 -14.19 -0.65
CA LEU A 149 9.77 -14.84 -1.25
C LEU A 149 10.11 -16.15 -0.56
N GLU A 150 10.10 -16.19 0.77
CA GLU A 150 10.43 -17.39 1.56
C GLU A 150 9.45 -18.53 1.33
N THR A 151 8.16 -18.20 1.27
CA THR A 151 7.09 -19.19 1.13
C THR A 151 6.73 -19.51 -0.32
N GLY A 152 7.07 -18.63 -1.26
CA GLY A 152 6.65 -18.73 -2.66
C GLY A 152 5.15 -18.47 -2.88
N HIS A 153 4.46 -17.86 -1.90
CA HIS A 153 3.01 -17.62 -1.90
C HIS A 153 2.67 -16.12 -1.85
N PRO A 154 2.95 -15.33 -2.92
CA PRO A 154 2.70 -13.89 -2.93
C PRO A 154 1.23 -13.53 -2.66
N GLU A 155 0.29 -14.36 -3.07
CA GLU A 155 -1.16 -14.17 -2.88
C GLU A 155 -1.57 -14.09 -1.41
N ARG A 156 -0.73 -14.54 -0.48
CA ARG A 156 -0.98 -14.45 0.96
C ARG A 156 -0.44 -13.17 1.60
N TYR A 157 0.47 -12.45 0.95
CA TYR A 157 1.19 -11.34 1.60
C TYR A 157 1.11 -10.03 0.83
N LEU A 158 0.83 -10.09 -0.48
CA LEU A 158 0.79 -8.94 -1.38
C LEU A 158 -0.60 -8.81 -2.02
N TRP A 159 -0.87 -7.66 -2.62
CA TRP A 159 -2.07 -7.39 -3.42
C TRP A 159 -1.73 -6.53 -4.64
N ILE A 160 -2.50 -6.69 -5.71
CA ILE A 160 -2.30 -5.97 -6.97
C ILE A 160 -3.14 -4.70 -7.03
N ASP A 161 -4.38 -4.75 -6.57
CA ASP A 161 -5.29 -3.61 -6.54
C ASP A 161 -5.97 -3.56 -5.17
N GLU A 162 -5.89 -2.43 -4.49
CA GLU A 162 -6.43 -2.28 -3.14
C GLU A 162 -7.96 -2.43 -3.15
N LYS A 163 -8.61 -1.83 -4.15
CA LYS A 163 -10.06 -1.92 -4.33
C LYS A 163 -10.47 -3.35 -4.67
N GLY A 164 -9.86 -3.97 -5.66
CA GLY A 164 -10.15 -5.35 -6.06
C GLY A 164 -9.90 -6.38 -4.95
N ALA A 165 -8.84 -6.20 -4.16
CA ALA A 165 -8.59 -7.04 -2.98
C ALA A 165 -9.67 -6.86 -1.91
N MET A 166 -10.12 -5.63 -1.66
CA MET A 166 -11.19 -5.29 -0.72
C MET A 166 -12.57 -5.77 -1.19
N ASP A 167 -12.86 -5.71 -2.49
CA ASP A 167 -14.14 -6.13 -3.08
C ASP A 167 -14.26 -7.67 -3.12
N SER A 168 -13.15 -8.41 -3.19
CA SER A 168 -13.11 -9.87 -3.31
C SER A 168 -13.12 -10.62 -1.97
N VAL A 169 -13.73 -10.05 -0.92
CA VAL A 169 -13.79 -10.64 0.42
C VAL A 169 -14.59 -11.96 0.41
N GLY A 170 -13.93 -13.07 0.77
CA GLY A 170 -14.54 -14.41 0.85
C GLY A 170 -14.09 -15.38 -0.23
N SER A 171 -13.37 -14.93 -1.26
CA SER A 171 -12.78 -15.82 -2.25
C SER A 171 -11.63 -16.64 -1.67
N THR A 172 -11.55 -17.91 -2.05
CA THR A 172 -10.46 -18.82 -1.70
C THR A 172 -9.40 -18.83 -2.80
N PRO A 173 -8.10 -18.99 -2.46
CA PRO A 173 -7.09 -19.19 -3.49
C PRO A 173 -7.39 -20.51 -4.22
N ALA A 174 -7.30 -20.48 -5.55
CA ALA A 174 -7.33 -21.72 -6.33
C ALA A 174 -6.15 -22.62 -5.91
N ASN A 175 -6.36 -23.94 -5.92
CA ASN A 175 -5.32 -24.90 -5.57
C ASN A 175 -4.06 -24.63 -6.42
N PRO A 176 -2.85 -24.51 -5.84
CA PRO A 176 -1.62 -24.26 -6.60
C PRO A 176 -1.35 -25.24 -7.73
N SER A 177 -1.88 -26.46 -7.65
CA SER A 177 -1.79 -27.49 -8.69
C SER A 177 -2.80 -27.36 -9.83
N ASP A 178 -3.83 -26.52 -9.67
CA ASP A 178 -4.84 -26.33 -10.71
C ASP A 178 -4.31 -25.45 -11.84
N TYR A 179 -4.73 -25.76 -13.06
CA TYR A 179 -4.37 -25.02 -14.26
C TYR A 179 -4.77 -23.55 -14.14
N ARG A 180 -3.79 -22.67 -13.91
CA ARG A 180 -3.99 -21.22 -13.81
C ARG A 180 -4.15 -20.63 -15.22
N LYS A 181 -5.38 -20.59 -15.73
CA LYS A 181 -5.74 -20.05 -17.06
C LYS A 181 -5.08 -18.71 -17.41
N HIS A 182 -4.76 -17.88 -16.42
CA HIS A 182 -4.28 -16.50 -16.61
C HIS A 182 -2.76 -16.32 -16.44
N ASN A 183 -1.97 -17.33 -16.03
CA ASN A 183 -0.51 -17.19 -15.79
C ASN A 183 -0.12 -15.93 -14.97
N LEU A 184 -0.93 -15.58 -13.96
CA LEU A 184 -0.67 -14.51 -13.01
C LEU A 184 -0.16 -15.06 -11.68
N TRP A 185 0.63 -14.26 -10.95
CA TRP A 185 1.00 -14.56 -9.56
C TRP A 185 -0.20 -14.50 -8.65
N ILE A 186 -0.92 -13.38 -8.69
CA ILE A 186 -2.10 -13.08 -7.88
C ILE A 186 -3.28 -12.85 -8.83
N PRO A 187 -4.18 -13.82 -9.00
CA PRO A 187 -5.33 -13.66 -9.87
C PRO A 187 -6.35 -12.69 -9.25
N PRO A 188 -7.20 -12.01 -10.06
CA PRO A 188 -8.21 -11.07 -9.56
C PRO A 188 -9.21 -11.69 -8.58
N SER A 189 -9.38 -13.01 -8.59
CA SER A 189 -10.24 -13.72 -7.65
C SER A 189 -9.67 -13.80 -6.25
N VAL A 190 -8.37 -13.56 -6.03
CA VAL A 190 -7.78 -13.55 -4.69
C VAL A 190 -8.13 -12.23 -4.01
N GLY A 191 -8.78 -12.33 -2.86
CA GLY A 191 -9.20 -11.16 -2.09
C GLY A 191 -8.62 -11.11 -0.69
N TRP A 192 -9.01 -10.07 0.04
CA TRP A 192 -8.50 -9.71 1.36
C TRP A 192 -8.53 -10.88 2.37
N SER A 193 -9.53 -11.76 2.31
CA SER A 193 -9.65 -12.90 3.25
C SER A 193 -8.54 -13.95 3.12
N THR A 194 -7.87 -14.00 1.97
CA THR A 194 -6.75 -14.93 1.72
C THR A 194 -5.43 -14.42 2.28
N LEU A 195 -5.35 -13.12 2.54
CA LEU A 195 -4.15 -12.47 3.05
C LEU A 195 -3.84 -12.91 4.48
N HIS A 196 -2.56 -12.93 4.79
CA HIS A 196 -2.04 -13.07 6.13
C HIS A 196 -2.57 -11.93 7.02
N PRO A 197 -2.89 -12.18 8.31
CA PRO A 197 -3.41 -11.16 9.23
C PRO A 197 -2.64 -9.83 9.31
N ARG A 198 -1.32 -9.87 9.05
CA ARG A 198 -0.47 -8.66 8.95
C ARG A 198 -0.79 -7.86 7.68
N ALA A 199 -0.80 -8.52 6.52
CA ALA A 199 -1.16 -7.92 5.24
C ALA A 199 -2.61 -7.40 5.23
N GLN A 200 -3.53 -8.11 5.88
CA GLN A 200 -4.92 -7.68 6.06
C GLN A 200 -5.03 -6.33 6.77
N GLN A 201 -4.29 -6.14 7.86
CA GLN A 201 -4.27 -4.87 8.60
C GLN A 201 -3.54 -3.77 7.84
N LEU A 202 -2.41 -4.09 7.19
CA LEU A 202 -1.69 -3.14 6.36
C LEU A 202 -2.58 -2.59 5.25
N LEU A 203 -3.23 -3.46 4.47
CA LEU A 203 -4.12 -3.06 3.39
C LEU A 203 -5.29 -2.21 3.91
N ALA A 204 -5.87 -2.56 5.06
CA ALA A 204 -6.96 -1.79 5.65
C ALA A 204 -6.57 -0.36 6.02
N ASP A 205 -5.38 -0.17 6.60
CA ASP A 205 -4.91 1.16 7.00
C ASP A 205 -4.33 1.97 5.82
N VAL A 206 -3.72 1.29 4.84
CA VAL A 206 -3.35 1.89 3.56
C VAL A 206 -4.60 2.45 2.87
N LEU A 207 -5.68 1.67 2.77
CA LEU A 207 -6.94 2.12 2.19
C LEU A 207 -7.53 3.34 2.92
N LEU A 208 -7.47 3.38 4.26
CA LEU A 208 -7.91 4.55 5.00
C LEU A 208 -7.09 5.79 4.64
N LEU A 209 -5.76 5.67 4.56
CA LEU A 209 -4.89 6.80 4.24
C LEU A 209 -5.09 7.28 2.79
N LEU A 210 -5.23 6.36 1.83
CA LEU A 210 -5.52 6.70 0.44
C LEU A 210 -6.88 7.37 0.31
N ASN A 211 -7.91 6.88 1.01
CA ASN A 211 -9.24 7.50 1.00
C ASN A 211 -9.26 8.89 1.65
N LEU A 212 -8.33 9.19 2.57
CA LEU A 212 -8.17 10.51 3.17
C LEU A 212 -7.46 11.49 2.22
N ALA A 213 -6.43 11.02 1.52
CA ALA A 213 -5.61 11.84 0.62
C ALA A 213 -6.30 12.08 -0.73
N GLU A 214 -6.90 11.03 -1.30
CA GLU A 214 -7.43 10.99 -2.68
C GLU A 214 -8.96 11.03 -2.76
N ARG A 215 -9.63 11.59 -1.73
CA ARG A 215 -11.06 11.92 -1.82
C ARG A 215 -11.34 13.02 -2.84
N ASP A 216 -12.62 13.25 -3.11
CA ASP A 216 -13.17 14.33 -3.95
C ASP A 216 -12.36 15.64 -3.97
N GLY A 217 -12.18 16.20 -5.17
CA GLY A 217 -11.51 17.47 -5.41
C GLY A 217 -10.93 17.55 -6.82
N ALA A 218 -10.47 18.74 -7.21
CA ALA A 218 -9.68 18.89 -8.44
C ALA A 218 -8.34 18.14 -8.31
N PRO A 219 -7.69 17.73 -9.43
CA PRO A 219 -6.40 17.02 -9.38
C PRO A 219 -5.33 17.73 -8.54
N ASP A 220 -5.27 19.07 -8.59
CA ASP A 220 -4.32 19.86 -7.81
C ASP A 220 -4.61 19.79 -6.30
N GLU A 221 -5.90 19.81 -5.90
CA GLU A 221 -6.31 19.65 -4.48
C GLU A 221 -5.99 18.24 -3.94
N VAL A 222 -6.08 17.23 -4.81
CA VAL A 222 -5.66 15.86 -4.48
C VAL A 222 -4.14 15.79 -4.31
N ASP A 223 -3.37 16.40 -5.22
CA ASP A 223 -1.91 16.40 -5.13
C ASP A 223 -1.41 17.16 -3.89
N GLU A 224 -2.04 18.28 -3.53
CA GLU A 224 -1.76 18.99 -2.27
C GLU A 224 -2.01 18.12 -1.03
N ARG A 225 -3.07 17.32 -1.03
CA ARG A 225 -3.33 16.34 0.06
C ARG A 225 -2.32 15.21 0.05
N LEU A 226 -1.93 14.70 -1.12
CA LEU A 226 -0.85 13.72 -1.24
C LEU A 226 0.46 14.28 -0.70
N GLU A 227 0.78 15.56 -0.94
CA GLU A 227 1.97 16.22 -0.39
C GLU A 227 1.92 16.39 1.14
N ARG A 228 0.73 16.59 1.73
CA ARG A 228 0.55 16.54 3.20
C ARG A 228 0.73 15.13 3.75
N ALA A 229 0.32 14.10 3.00
CA ALA A 229 0.53 12.70 3.34
C ALA A 229 1.96 12.20 3.00
N ASN A 230 2.75 12.97 2.26
CA ASN A 230 4.11 12.65 1.85
C ASN A 230 5.11 12.86 2.99
N ARG A 231 4.99 12.01 4.00
CA ARG A 231 5.76 12.02 5.24
C ARG A 231 6.19 10.61 5.58
N THR A 232 7.21 10.47 6.41
CA THR A 232 7.68 9.15 6.91
C THR A 232 7.01 8.75 8.23
N ASP A 233 6.28 9.66 8.89
CA ASP A 233 5.39 9.34 10.00
C ASP A 233 3.96 9.07 9.52
N LEU A 234 3.16 8.43 10.38
CA LEU A 234 1.74 8.19 10.12
C LEU A 234 0.88 9.22 10.88
N PRO A 235 -0.30 9.60 10.34
CA PRO A 235 -1.17 10.54 11.02
C PRO A 235 -1.62 10.00 12.37
N PRO A 236 -1.80 10.87 13.39
CA PRO A 236 -2.30 10.47 14.70
C PRO A 236 -3.61 9.68 14.66
N CYS A 237 -4.44 9.92 13.64
CA CYS A 237 -5.70 9.20 13.44
C CYS A 237 -5.52 7.72 13.05
N LEU A 238 -4.33 7.30 12.63
CA LEU A 238 -3.99 5.90 12.35
C LEU A 238 -3.11 5.26 13.44
N THR A 239 -2.41 6.08 14.23
CA THR A 239 -1.49 5.58 15.27
C THR A 239 -2.11 5.67 16.67
N LYS A 240 -2.61 6.84 17.09
CA LYS A 240 -3.00 7.14 18.47
C LYS A 240 -4.49 6.89 18.77
N GLY A 241 -5.38 7.25 17.85
CA GLY A 241 -6.82 7.01 18.00
C GLY A 241 -7.63 7.43 16.79
N ARG A 242 -8.71 6.71 16.48
CA ARG A 242 -9.52 6.90 15.26
C ARG A 242 -10.71 7.84 15.44
N GLU A 243 -10.90 8.42 16.63
CA GLU A 243 -11.97 9.36 16.92
C GLU A 243 -12.03 10.53 15.92
N PRO A 244 -10.90 11.17 15.52
CA PRO A 244 -10.91 12.25 14.53
C PRO A 244 -11.47 11.86 13.15
N LEU A 245 -11.55 10.57 12.84
CA LEU A 245 -12.05 10.14 11.52
C LEU A 245 -13.56 10.30 11.39
N HIS A 246 -14.32 10.38 12.49
CA HIS A 246 -15.79 10.49 12.51
C HIS A 246 -16.48 9.59 11.46
N PRO A 247 -16.32 8.25 11.55
CA PRO A 247 -16.74 7.31 10.51
C PRO A 247 -18.27 7.26 10.27
N ASP A 248 -19.05 7.77 11.20
CA ASP A 248 -20.52 7.81 11.22
C ASP A 248 -21.14 8.95 10.39
N ARG A 249 -20.34 9.89 9.88
CA ARG A 249 -20.81 11.03 9.08
C ARG A 249 -21.45 10.60 7.74
N THR A 250 -22.56 11.26 7.39
CA THR A 250 -23.26 11.14 6.10
C THR A 250 -23.43 12.53 5.46
N VAL A 251 -23.57 12.60 4.13
CA VAL A 251 -23.73 13.89 3.40
C VAL A 251 -24.96 14.70 3.84
N GLY A 252 -25.99 14.05 4.38
CA GLY A 252 -27.20 14.71 4.88
C GLY A 252 -27.11 15.22 6.33
N MET A 253 -26.01 14.97 7.04
CA MET A 253 -25.76 15.62 8.34
C MET A 253 -25.29 17.05 8.08
N ALA A 254 -25.87 18.03 8.77
CA ALA A 254 -25.74 19.48 8.52
C ALA A 254 -24.31 20.09 8.67
N ASP A 255 -23.27 19.27 8.73
CA ASP A 255 -21.89 19.69 8.92
C ASP A 255 -21.05 19.41 7.67
N ASP A 256 -20.87 20.44 6.84
CA ASP A 256 -19.72 20.54 5.94
C ASP A 256 -18.46 20.60 6.80
N ALA A 257 -17.81 19.44 6.97
CA ALA A 257 -16.55 19.33 7.70
C ALA A 257 -15.41 19.13 6.68
N PRO A 258 -14.74 20.22 6.25
CA PRO A 258 -13.66 20.13 5.27
C PRO A 258 -12.46 19.34 5.83
N PRO A 259 -11.54 18.89 4.95
CA PRO A 259 -10.22 18.41 5.35
C PRO A 259 -9.58 19.27 6.46
N GLY A 260 -9.17 18.64 7.55
CA GLY A 260 -8.47 19.27 8.67
C GLY A 260 -9.35 19.67 9.84
N SER A 261 -10.67 19.79 9.64
CA SER A 261 -11.61 20.35 10.63
C SER A 261 -11.72 19.57 11.94
N THR A 262 -11.49 18.25 11.92
CA THR A 262 -11.65 17.37 13.10
C THR A 262 -10.33 16.77 13.56
N CYS A 263 -9.22 17.16 12.94
CA CYS A 263 -7.91 16.67 13.33
C CYS A 263 -7.59 16.99 14.80
N LEU A 264 -6.75 16.15 15.42
CA LEU A 264 -6.09 16.55 16.66
C LEU A 264 -5.31 17.85 16.43
N ARG A 265 -5.18 18.66 17.49
CA ARG A 265 -4.43 19.92 17.44
C ARG A 265 -3.03 19.68 16.86
N ASP A 266 -2.62 20.58 15.96
CA ASP A 266 -1.31 20.58 15.30
C ASP A 266 -1.01 19.32 14.47
N CYS A 267 -2.05 18.60 14.02
CA CYS A 267 -1.88 17.47 13.11
C CYS A 267 -1.40 17.97 11.73
N PRO A 268 -0.15 17.68 11.31
CA PRO A 268 0.41 18.23 10.08
C PRO A 268 -0.20 17.64 8.80
N PHE A 269 -1.04 16.62 8.93
CA PHE A 269 -1.69 15.94 7.82
C PHE A 269 -2.98 16.65 7.37
N GLU A 270 -3.74 17.22 8.32
CA GLU A 270 -4.98 17.97 8.03
C GLU A 270 -5.97 17.24 7.10
N MET A 271 -6.08 15.91 7.20
CA MET A 271 -6.96 15.11 6.33
C MET A 271 -8.24 14.61 7.00
N CYS A 272 -8.38 14.73 8.32
CA CYS A 272 -9.62 14.32 9.01
C CYS A 272 -10.72 15.37 8.82
N PRO A 273 -12.00 14.99 8.78
CA PRO A 273 -12.54 13.64 9.02
C PRO A 273 -12.42 12.74 7.77
N TYR A 274 -12.71 11.45 7.95
CA TYR A 274 -12.89 10.53 6.84
C TYR A 274 -14.06 11.03 5.95
N PRO A 275 -14.01 10.84 4.61
CA PRO A 275 -15.08 11.23 3.71
C PRO A 275 -16.45 10.82 4.24
N ALA A 276 -17.48 11.67 4.13
CA ALA A 276 -18.83 11.33 4.55
C ALA A 276 -19.45 10.27 3.63
N LYS A 277 -20.46 9.52 4.11
CA LYS A 277 -21.17 8.57 3.24
C LYS A 277 -21.91 9.32 2.14
N GLY A 278 -21.60 9.03 0.88
CA GLY A 278 -22.14 9.70 -0.31
C GLY A 278 -21.15 10.64 -1.00
N GLN A 279 -20.03 10.98 -0.35
CA GLN A 279 -18.85 11.56 -1.01
C GLN A 279 -18.07 10.45 -1.74
N GLN A 280 -17.28 10.77 -2.76
CA GLN A 280 -16.46 9.78 -3.48
C GLN A 280 -15.07 9.66 -2.81
N PRO A 281 -14.82 8.64 -1.97
CA PRO A 281 -13.47 8.22 -1.67
C PRO A 281 -12.86 7.53 -2.90
N ARG A 282 -11.52 7.36 -2.89
CA ARG A 282 -10.84 6.50 -3.86
C ARG A 282 -11.45 5.10 -3.95
N ALA A 283 -11.76 4.50 -2.80
CA ALA A 283 -12.47 3.22 -2.73
C ALA A 283 -13.46 3.18 -1.56
N GLU A 284 -14.75 2.97 -1.84
CA GLU A 284 -15.76 2.84 -0.78
C GLU A 284 -15.56 1.55 0.02
N LEU A 285 -15.39 1.68 1.33
CA LEU A 285 -15.19 0.53 2.22
C LEU A 285 -16.52 -0.20 2.44
N GLN A 286 -16.62 -1.41 1.89
CA GLN A 286 -17.83 -2.22 1.98
C GLN A 286 -18.09 -2.74 3.41
N GLU A 287 -19.36 -3.06 3.71
CA GLU A 287 -19.72 -3.63 5.01
C GLU A 287 -18.96 -4.93 5.28
N THR A 288 -18.93 -5.84 4.31
CA THR A 288 -18.31 -7.16 4.40
C THR A 288 -16.85 -7.05 4.80
N PHE A 289 -16.09 -6.20 4.10
CA PHE A 289 -14.71 -5.86 4.42
C PHE A 289 -14.56 -5.37 5.87
N CYS A 290 -15.34 -4.36 6.26
CA CYS A 290 -15.26 -3.77 7.60
C CYS A 290 -15.62 -4.80 8.70
N ARG A 291 -16.58 -5.69 8.45
CA ARG A 291 -16.96 -6.78 9.38
C ARG A 291 -15.84 -7.80 9.53
N GLN A 292 -15.18 -8.15 8.43
CA GLN A 292 -14.05 -9.09 8.49
C GLN A 292 -12.84 -8.48 9.20
N GLN A 293 -12.53 -7.22 8.95
CA GLN A 293 -11.51 -6.49 9.70
C GLN A 293 -11.86 -6.41 11.20
N GLN A 294 -13.14 -6.18 11.53
CA GLN A 294 -13.62 -6.24 12.91
C GLN A 294 -13.47 -7.64 13.53
N ALA A 295 -13.77 -8.70 12.79
CA ALA A 295 -13.65 -10.09 13.24
C ALA A 295 -12.19 -10.50 13.45
N LEU A 296 -11.29 -10.13 12.54
CA LEU A 296 -9.84 -10.29 12.66
C LEU A 296 -9.35 -9.69 13.98
N LEU A 297 -9.79 -8.47 14.28
CA LEU A 297 -9.50 -7.75 15.52
C LEU A 297 -10.30 -8.26 16.72
N ARG A 298 -11.13 -9.29 16.62
CA ARG A 298 -11.79 -9.98 17.77
C ARG A 298 -11.16 -11.33 18.11
N THR A 299 -10.47 -11.96 17.16
CA THR A 299 -9.69 -13.20 17.38
C THR A 299 -8.47 -12.93 18.27
N LYS A 300 -8.36 -13.57 19.44
CA LYS A 300 -7.24 -13.37 20.38
C LYS A 300 -6.00 -14.14 19.93
N PRO A 301 -5.09 -13.48 19.21
CA PRO A 301 -3.68 -13.57 19.62
C PRO A 301 -3.02 -12.19 19.78
N THR A 302 -2.09 -12.08 20.73
CA THR A 302 -1.31 -10.86 21.04
C THR A 302 -0.37 -10.44 19.90
N ARG A 303 -0.15 -11.29 18.90
CA ARG A 303 0.74 -11.08 17.74
C ARG A 303 0.09 -10.47 16.50
N HIS A 304 -1.19 -10.09 16.56
CA HIS A 304 -1.91 -9.50 15.42
C HIS A 304 -2.19 -8.01 15.59
N ARG A 305 -1.49 -7.31 16.48
CA ARG A 305 -1.54 -5.85 16.47
C ARG A 305 -0.52 -5.35 15.47
N ALA A 306 -0.94 -4.52 14.52
CA ALA A 306 -0.01 -3.89 13.61
C ALA A 306 1.00 -3.02 14.39
N PRO A 307 2.30 -3.05 14.05
CA PRO A 307 3.34 -2.40 14.84
C PRO A 307 3.23 -0.86 14.87
N TRP A 308 2.48 -0.26 13.94
CA TRP A 308 2.25 1.19 13.90
C TRP A 308 1.00 1.66 14.67
N GLN A 309 0.19 0.74 15.21
CA GLN A 309 -1.05 1.10 15.89
C GLN A 309 -0.84 1.13 17.40
N ASP A 310 -0.68 2.31 17.98
CA ASP A 310 -0.52 2.53 19.43
C ASP A 310 -1.86 2.62 20.20
N MET A 311 -2.98 2.63 19.49
CA MET A 311 -4.33 2.64 20.09
C MET A 311 -4.84 1.28 20.60
N PRO A 312 -5.71 1.24 21.62
CA PRO A 312 -6.28 0.00 22.14
C PRO A 312 -7.08 -0.79 21.09
N ARG A 313 -6.91 -2.11 21.08
CA ARG A 313 -7.65 -3.04 20.21
C ARG A 313 -9.17 -2.85 20.26
N LYS A 314 -9.73 -2.56 21.45
CA LYS A 314 -11.18 -2.32 21.62
C LYS A 314 -11.66 -1.13 20.78
N GLU A 315 -10.83 -0.11 20.65
CA GLU A 315 -11.11 1.08 19.85
C GLU A 315 -11.13 0.75 18.36
N LEU A 316 -10.14 -0.01 17.88
CA LEU A 316 -10.12 -0.51 16.50
C LEU A 316 -11.38 -1.33 16.18
N VAL A 317 -11.75 -2.26 17.06
CA VAL A 317 -12.97 -3.08 16.91
C VAL A 317 -14.23 -2.19 16.85
N ARG A 318 -14.29 -1.12 17.64
CA ARG A 318 -15.39 -0.15 17.64
C ARG A 318 -15.42 0.64 16.33
N PHE A 319 -14.27 1.13 15.88
CA PHE A 319 -14.14 1.89 14.63
C PHE A 319 -14.64 1.06 13.43
N TRP A 320 -14.08 -0.14 13.23
CA TRP A 320 -14.48 -1.00 12.11
C TRP A 320 -15.94 -1.46 12.20
N GLY A 321 -16.46 -1.61 13.42
CA GLY A 321 -17.89 -1.85 13.63
C GLY A 321 -18.77 -0.67 13.20
N THR A 322 -18.28 0.55 13.36
CA THR A 322 -18.99 1.78 12.95
C THR A 322 -18.94 1.93 11.43
N MET A 323 -17.76 1.75 10.81
CA MET A 323 -17.61 1.71 9.36
C MET A 323 -18.50 0.64 8.71
N ALA A 324 -18.59 -0.56 9.30
CA ALA A 324 -19.49 -1.61 8.80
C ALA A 324 -20.98 -1.20 8.85
N ARG A 325 -21.42 -0.49 9.90
CA ARG A 325 -22.80 0.00 10.01
C ARG A 325 -23.07 1.14 9.03
N ARG A 326 -22.09 2.02 8.84
CA ARG A 326 -22.17 3.13 7.88
C ARG A 326 -22.56 2.62 6.50
N SER A 327 -22.01 1.50 6.02
CA SER A 327 -22.33 0.99 4.68
C SER A 327 -23.77 0.47 4.53
N ARG A 328 -24.51 0.18 5.62
CA ARG A 328 -25.90 -0.36 5.59
C ARG A 328 -26.99 0.63 5.18
N THR A 329 -26.83 1.91 5.52
CA THR A 329 -27.86 2.94 5.29
C THR A 329 -27.94 3.25 3.79
N ARG A 330 -28.71 2.49 3.01
CA ARG A 330 -28.99 2.85 1.61
C ARG A 330 -29.40 4.32 1.57
N ALA A 331 -28.78 5.09 0.67
CA ALA A 331 -29.40 6.30 0.20
C ALA A 331 -30.73 5.84 -0.42
N GLU A 332 -31.84 6.25 0.20
CA GLU A 332 -33.16 6.18 -0.44
C GLU A 332 -33.22 7.15 -1.61
#